data_AF-A0A7G6X053-F1
#
_entry.id   AF-A0A7G6X053-F1
#
_cell.length_a   1.000
_cell.length_b   1.000
_cell.length_c   1.000
_cell.angle_alpha   90.00
_cell.angle_beta   90.00
_cell.angle_gamma   90.00
#
_symmetry.space_group_name_H-M   'P 1'
#
loop_
_entity.id
_entity.type
_entity.pdbx_description
1 polymer ?
#
loop_
_entity_poly.entity_id
_entity_poly.type
_entity_poly.pdbx_seq_one_letter_code
_entity_poly.pdbx_strand_id
1 'polypeptide(L)'
;MTPDSLVIPAAVVALAFLAWVLLRLVRLTRQGDFIRAAHLASASTALWGLGLLLATLGGRPQDSLGRIWFNWVPFATQTAANDTEIVMNFLLFVPAGLLLPWIARHATRQRVIVLALGAAAMLSSVIEVLQTFTPLGTAGDITDILSNTIGCTIAAAISSIVHHWLVSQQLTRSAPEARQLQS
;
A
#
# COMPACT_ATOMS: atom_id res chain seq x y z
N MET A 1 -7.62 -16.08 -16.39
CA MET A 1 -6.24 -16.54 -16.18
C MET A 1 -5.29 -15.71 -17.04
N THR A 2 -4.54 -14.80 -16.43
CA THR A 2 -3.37 -14.21 -17.11
C THR A 2 -2.34 -15.33 -17.31
N PRO A 3 -1.77 -15.51 -18.51
CA PRO A 3 -0.67 -16.44 -18.71
C PRO A 3 0.45 -16.15 -17.70
N ASP A 4 1.06 -17.18 -17.10
CA ASP A 4 2.16 -17.01 -16.13
C ASP A 4 3.31 -16.17 -16.71
N SER A 5 3.46 -16.17 -18.04
CA SER A 5 4.42 -15.36 -18.79
C SER A 5 4.18 -13.84 -18.68
N LEU A 6 2.99 -13.39 -18.28
CA LEU A 6 2.62 -11.98 -18.13
C LEU A 6 2.71 -11.46 -16.69
N VAL A 7 2.74 -12.35 -15.69
CA VAL A 7 2.79 -11.98 -14.27
C VAL A 7 4.13 -11.34 -13.91
N ILE A 8 5.24 -11.96 -14.33
CA ILE A 8 6.59 -11.45 -14.03
C ILE A 8 6.82 -10.07 -14.67
N PRO A 9 6.53 -9.86 -15.98
CA PRO A 9 6.64 -8.53 -16.57
C PRO A 9 5.77 -7.48 -15.87
N ALA A 10 4.52 -7.82 -15.51
CA ALA A 10 3.62 -6.89 -14.83
C ALA A 10 4.16 -6.48 -13.44
N ALA A 11 4.68 -7.42 -12.66
CA ALA A 11 5.28 -7.16 -11.36
C ALA A 11 6.52 -6.25 -11.49
N VAL A 12 7.39 -6.50 -12.46
CA VAL A 12 8.57 -5.66 -12.73
C VAL A 12 8.16 -4.24 -13.10
N VAL A 13 7.16 -4.07 -13.97
CA VAL A 13 6.63 -2.75 -14.35
C VAL A 13 6.03 -2.02 -13.15
N ALA A 14 5.26 -2.72 -12.31
CA ALA A 14 4.66 -2.13 -11.11
C ALA A 14 5.74 -1.66 -10.11
N LEU A 15 6.78 -2.47 -9.88
CA LEU A 15 7.90 -2.11 -9.01
C LEU A 15 8.72 -0.94 -9.57
N ALA A 16 8.99 -0.93 -10.88
CA ALA A 16 9.69 0.17 -11.54
C ALA A 16 8.89 1.48 -11.46
N PHE A 17 7.56 1.40 -11.68
CA PHE A 17 6.66 2.53 -11.51
C PHE A 17 6.65 3.04 -10.07
N LEU A 18 6.51 2.15 -9.07
CA LEU A 18 6.55 2.52 -7.67
C LEU A 18 7.88 3.20 -7.30
N ALA A 19 9.01 2.62 -7.72
CA ALA A 19 10.33 3.21 -7.48
C ALA A 19 10.45 4.62 -8.12
N TRP A 20 9.95 4.78 -9.34
CA TRP A 20 9.91 6.09 -10.01
C TRP A 20 9.05 7.10 -9.24
N VAL A 21 7.86 6.70 -8.78
CA VAL A 21 6.98 7.55 -7.95
C VAL A 21 7.71 7.98 -6.69
N LEU A 22 8.32 7.05 -5.94
CA LEU A 22 9.04 7.35 -4.71
C LEU A 22 10.21 8.31 -4.93
N LEU A 23 11.03 8.07 -5.96
CA LEU A 23 12.12 8.97 -6.33
C LEU A 23 11.59 10.37 -6.68
N ARG A 24 10.46 10.45 -7.38
CA ARG A 24 9.82 11.72 -7.75
C ARG A 24 9.27 12.44 -6.53
N LEU A 25 8.64 11.73 -5.60
CA LEU A 25 8.15 12.27 -4.34
C LEU A 25 9.30 12.86 -3.51
N VAL A 26 10.41 12.12 -3.36
CA VAL A 26 11.61 12.61 -2.67
C VAL A 26 12.13 13.91 -3.30
N ARG A 27 12.20 13.96 -4.64
CA ARG A 27 12.64 15.17 -5.36
C ARG A 27 11.70 16.36 -5.13
N LEU A 28 10.39 16.16 -5.26
CA LEU A 28 9.39 17.23 -5.08
C LEU A 28 9.38 17.76 -3.64
N THR A 29 9.45 16.88 -2.64
CA THR A 29 9.53 17.26 -1.22
C THR A 29 10.79 18.07 -0.93
N ARG A 30 11.95 17.69 -1.52
CA ARG A 30 13.20 18.46 -1.39
C ARG A 30 13.13 19.83 -2.06
N GLN A 31 12.32 19.98 -3.10
CA GLN A 31 12.07 21.26 -3.79
C GLN A 31 11.02 22.12 -3.08
N GLY A 32 10.40 21.63 -1.99
CA GLY A 32 9.30 22.32 -1.31
C GLY A 32 7.96 22.26 -2.04
N ASP A 33 7.86 21.50 -3.14
CA ASP A 33 6.62 21.37 -3.92
C ASP A 33 5.72 20.27 -3.34
N PHE A 34 5.22 20.53 -2.13
CA PHE A 34 4.41 19.58 -1.36
C PHE A 34 3.04 19.31 -2.00
N ILE A 35 2.51 20.26 -2.79
CA ILE A 35 1.21 20.11 -3.45
C ILE A 35 1.34 19.10 -4.59
N ARG A 36 2.33 19.25 -5.47
CA ARG A 36 2.55 18.28 -6.54
C ARG A 36 2.92 16.91 -6.00
N ALA A 37 3.67 16.84 -4.91
CA ALA A 37 3.97 15.57 -4.25
C ALA A 37 2.70 14.88 -3.74
N ALA A 38 1.80 15.61 -3.09
CA ALA A 38 0.51 15.07 -2.63
C ALA A 38 -0.36 14.61 -3.80
N HIS A 39 -0.46 15.37 -4.89
CA HIS A 39 -1.23 14.97 -6.07
C HIS A 39 -0.67 13.70 -6.72
N LEU A 40 0.65 13.60 -6.88
CA LEU A 40 1.29 12.40 -7.42
C LEU A 40 1.03 11.18 -6.53
N ALA A 41 1.17 11.33 -5.21
CA ALA A 41 0.89 10.25 -4.26
C ALA A 41 -0.59 9.82 -4.33
N SER A 42 -1.53 10.76 -4.29
CA SER A 42 -2.97 10.46 -4.40
C SER A 42 -3.33 9.78 -5.72
N ALA A 43 -2.82 10.27 -6.86
CA ALA A 43 -3.06 9.65 -8.16
C ALA A 43 -2.48 8.23 -8.25
N SER A 44 -1.28 8.03 -7.72
CA SER A 44 -0.63 6.71 -7.69
C SER A 44 -1.36 5.72 -6.78
N THR A 45 -1.83 6.18 -5.62
CA THR A 45 -2.66 5.37 -4.71
C THR A 45 -4.01 5.03 -5.34
N ALA A 46 -4.62 5.96 -6.09
CA ALA A 46 -5.87 5.68 -6.82
C ALA A 46 -5.66 4.63 -7.92
N LEU A 47 -4.55 4.72 -8.67
CA LEU A 47 -4.17 3.72 -9.68
C LEU A 47 -3.92 2.35 -9.05
N TRP A 48 -3.19 2.32 -7.93
CA TRP A 48 -3.00 1.09 -7.13
C TRP A 48 -4.32 0.50 -6.67
N GLY A 49 -5.23 1.33 -6.11
CA GLY A 49 -6.54 0.90 -5.65
C GLY A 49 -7.43 0.35 -6.77
N LEU A 50 -7.34 0.92 -7.97
CA LEU A 50 -7.99 0.38 -9.16
C LEU A 50 -7.39 -0.98 -9.55
N GLY A 51 -6.07 -1.11 -9.56
CA GLY A 51 -5.39 -2.39 -9.81
C GLY A 51 -5.78 -3.46 -8.80
N LEU A 52 -5.86 -3.10 -7.52
CA LEU A 52 -6.32 -3.95 -6.44
C LEU A 52 -7.76 -4.40 -6.67
N LEU A 53 -8.68 -3.48 -6.98
CA LEU A 53 -10.07 -3.80 -7.27
C LEU A 53 -10.20 -4.76 -8.46
N LEU A 54 -9.45 -4.51 -9.55
CA LEU A 54 -9.44 -5.40 -10.71
C LEU A 54 -8.90 -6.79 -10.38
N ALA A 55 -7.86 -6.88 -9.55
CA ALA A 55 -7.33 -8.15 -9.07
C ALA A 55 -8.35 -8.88 -8.18
N THR A 56 -9.02 -8.18 -7.28
CA THR A 56 -10.08 -8.72 -6.41
C THR A 56 -11.27 -9.23 -7.23
N LEU A 57 -11.69 -8.48 -8.27
CA LEU A 57 -12.80 -8.86 -9.15
C LEU A 57 -12.42 -9.93 -10.17
N GLY A 58 -11.13 -10.11 -10.47
CA GLY A 58 -10.62 -11.16 -11.37
C GLY A 58 -10.74 -12.57 -10.80
N GLY A 59 -10.96 -12.65 -9.48
CA GLY A 59 -11.33 -13.86 -8.75
C GLY A 59 -10.21 -14.88 -8.53
N ARG A 60 -10.33 -15.65 -7.45
CA ARG A 60 -9.45 -16.79 -7.14
C ARG A 60 -10.15 -18.11 -7.55
N PRO A 61 -9.42 -19.13 -8.03
CA PRO A 61 -10.02 -20.43 -8.35
C PRO A 61 -10.73 -21.03 -7.13
N GLN A 62 -12.02 -21.36 -7.25
CA GLN A 62 -12.82 -21.93 -6.14
C GLN A 62 -12.23 -23.25 -5.65
N ASP A 63 -12.36 -23.50 -4.35
CA ASP A 63 -12.08 -24.79 -3.75
C ASP A 63 -13.09 -25.83 -4.26
N SER A 64 -12.61 -27.03 -4.55
CA SER A 64 -13.36 -28.13 -5.20
C SER A 64 -14.64 -28.58 -4.45
N LEU A 65 -14.89 -28.05 -3.25
CA LEU A 65 -16.00 -28.40 -2.38
C LEU A 65 -17.14 -27.37 -2.38
N GLY A 66 -16.96 -26.18 -3.00
CA GLY A 66 -18.00 -25.17 -3.16
C GLY A 66 -18.59 -24.65 -1.86
N ARG A 67 -17.86 -24.71 -0.74
CA ARG A 67 -18.37 -24.27 0.57
C ARG A 67 -17.86 -22.86 0.87
N ILE A 68 -18.78 -21.94 1.10
CA ILE A 68 -18.48 -20.60 1.61
C ILE A 68 -18.09 -20.73 3.09
N TRP A 69 -16.80 -20.66 3.40
CA TRP A 69 -16.29 -20.65 4.77
C TRP A 69 -15.37 -19.44 4.97
N PHE A 70 -15.23 -18.98 6.21
CA PHE A 70 -14.23 -17.99 6.56
C PHE A 70 -13.27 -18.64 7.56
N ASN A 71 -11.97 -18.61 7.25
CA ASN A 71 -10.94 -19.11 8.17
C ASN A 71 -10.65 -18.04 9.24
N TRP A 72 -11.11 -18.31 10.46
CA TRP A 72 -10.89 -17.45 11.62
C TRP A 72 -9.62 -17.77 12.40
N VAL A 73 -8.94 -18.87 12.09
CA VAL A 73 -7.73 -19.27 12.80
C VAL A 73 -6.53 -18.77 11.99
N PRO A 74 -5.80 -17.77 12.51
CA PRO A 74 -4.61 -17.26 11.83
C PRO A 74 -3.65 -18.40 11.56
N PHE A 75 -3.07 -18.44 10.37
CA PHE A 75 -1.99 -19.36 10.03
C PHE A 75 -2.37 -20.86 10.00
N ALA A 76 -3.66 -21.21 10.13
CA ALA A 76 -4.12 -22.59 10.22
C ALA A 76 -4.02 -23.39 8.91
N THR A 77 -4.03 -22.70 7.79
CA THR A 77 -4.00 -23.29 6.44
C THR A 77 -2.60 -23.29 5.84
N GLN A 78 -1.55 -22.89 6.57
CA GLN A 78 -0.22 -22.71 6.00
C GLN A 78 0.41 -24.02 5.50
N THR A 79 0.80 -24.00 4.24
CA THR A 79 1.66 -24.97 3.56
C THR A 79 2.74 -24.18 2.79
N ALA A 80 3.81 -24.81 2.30
CA ALA A 80 4.84 -24.11 1.52
C ALA A 80 4.30 -23.38 0.27
N ALA A 81 3.17 -23.83 -0.29
CA ALA A 81 2.45 -23.11 -1.35
C ALA A 81 1.75 -21.83 -0.84
N ASN A 82 1.27 -21.84 0.41
CA ASN A 82 0.53 -20.73 1.03
C ASN A 82 1.46 -19.67 1.65
N ASP A 83 2.74 -19.98 1.92
CA ASP A 83 3.72 -18.98 2.36
C ASP A 83 3.93 -17.87 1.32
N THR A 84 3.81 -18.21 0.03
CA THR A 84 3.89 -17.23 -1.07
C THR A 84 2.68 -16.29 -1.05
N GLU A 85 1.50 -16.78 -0.67
CA GLU A 85 0.27 -15.98 -0.58
C GLU A 85 0.37 -14.94 0.54
N ILE A 86 0.94 -15.32 1.69
CA ILE A 86 1.22 -14.40 2.81
C ILE A 86 2.15 -13.28 2.36
N VAL A 87 3.24 -13.62 1.67
CA VAL A 87 4.18 -12.62 1.14
C VAL A 87 3.51 -11.73 0.09
N MET A 88 2.69 -12.29 -0.80
CA MET A 88 1.97 -11.52 -1.80
C MET A 88 0.98 -10.55 -1.17
N ASN A 89 0.18 -11.00 -0.20
CA ASN A 89 -0.75 -10.14 0.54
C ASN A 89 0.00 -9.04 1.29
N PHE A 90 1.06 -9.40 2.01
CA PHE A 90 1.93 -8.41 2.65
C PHE A 90 2.41 -7.33 1.65
N LEU A 91 2.95 -7.74 0.49
CA LEU A 91 3.48 -6.82 -0.52
C LEU A 91 2.39 -6.03 -1.24
N LEU A 92 1.18 -6.59 -1.38
CA LEU A 92 0.07 -5.99 -2.12
C LEU A 92 -0.31 -4.61 -1.54
N PHE A 93 -0.22 -4.46 -0.21
CA PHE A 93 -0.59 -3.23 0.49
C PHE A 93 0.58 -2.27 0.76
N VAL A 94 1.82 -2.68 0.49
CA VAL A 94 3.02 -1.84 0.66
C VAL A 94 2.95 -0.52 -0.11
N PRO A 95 2.52 -0.47 -1.39
CA PRO A 95 2.42 0.80 -2.13
C PRO A 95 1.55 1.84 -1.42
N ALA A 96 0.38 1.44 -0.92
CA ALA A 96 -0.51 2.35 -0.19
C ALA A 96 0.15 2.91 1.08
N GLY A 97 0.82 2.05 1.85
CA GLY A 97 1.55 2.45 3.04
C GLY A 97 2.69 3.42 2.74
N LEU A 98 3.48 3.17 1.69
CA LEU A 98 4.60 4.03 1.30
C LEU A 98 4.16 5.42 0.85
N LEU A 99 2.99 5.56 0.22
CA LEU A 99 2.51 6.83 -0.33
C LEU A 99 1.74 7.68 0.70
N LEU A 100 1.22 7.05 1.76
CA LEU A 100 0.32 7.68 2.73
C LEU A 100 0.87 8.96 3.40
N PRO A 101 2.16 9.07 3.80
CA PRO A 101 2.66 10.29 4.44
C PRO A 101 2.61 11.54 3.55
N TRP A 102 2.69 11.37 2.22
CA TRP A 102 2.59 12.48 1.26
C TRP A 102 1.15 12.93 1.03
N ILE A 103 0.18 12.02 1.15
CA ILE A 103 -1.25 12.33 1.11
C ILE A 103 -1.65 13.02 2.42
N ALA A 104 -1.28 12.43 3.54
CA ALA A 104 -1.50 12.95 4.89
C ALA A 104 -0.36 13.89 5.33
N ARG A 105 0.11 14.79 4.44
CA ARG A 105 1.31 15.61 4.66
C ARG A 105 1.31 16.51 5.91
N HIS A 106 0.13 16.80 6.44
CA HIS A 106 -0.06 17.61 7.65
C HIS A 106 -0.25 16.78 8.93
N ALA A 107 -0.29 15.45 8.80
CA ALA A 107 -0.46 14.54 9.92
C ALA A 107 0.87 14.22 10.59
N THR A 108 0.84 13.96 11.89
CA THR A 108 2.00 13.44 12.63
C THR A 108 2.32 12.01 12.20
N ARG A 109 3.56 11.56 12.41
CA ARG A 109 3.98 10.16 12.16
C ARG A 109 3.03 9.15 12.80
N GLN A 110 2.67 9.35 14.07
CA GLN A 110 1.75 8.49 14.79
C GLN A 110 0.38 8.43 14.13
N ARG A 111 -0.17 9.58 13.71
CA ARG A 111 -1.45 9.64 13.02
C ARG A 111 -1.41 8.93 11.67
N VAL A 112 -0.31 9.04 10.92
CA VAL A 112 -0.13 8.30 9.66
C VAL A 112 -0.12 6.79 9.90
N ILE A 113 0.57 6.31 10.93
CA ILE A 113 0.61 4.87 11.28
C ILE A 113 -0.77 4.36 11.70
N VAL A 114 -1.49 5.11 12.54
CA VAL A 114 -2.86 4.75 12.95
C VAL A 114 -3.82 4.72 11.76
N LEU A 115 -3.71 5.70 10.85
CA LEU A 115 -4.50 5.72 9.62
C LEU A 115 -4.16 4.52 8.73
N ALA A 116 -2.87 4.16 8.58
CA ALA A 116 -2.46 2.98 7.82
C ALA A 116 -3.06 1.69 8.39
N LEU A 117 -2.93 1.51 9.71
CA LEU A 117 -3.47 0.35 10.43
C LEU A 117 -4.98 0.21 10.23
N GLY A 118 -5.74 1.28 10.52
CA GLY A 118 -7.19 1.26 10.42
C GLY A 118 -7.70 1.13 8.99
N ALA A 119 -7.14 1.89 8.05
CA ALA A 119 -7.58 1.86 6.65
C ALA A 119 -7.22 0.53 5.97
N ALA A 120 -6.04 -0.03 6.25
CA ALA A 120 -5.64 -1.32 5.68
C ALA A 120 -6.48 -2.47 6.24
N ALA A 121 -6.72 -2.50 7.56
CA ALA A 121 -7.59 -3.50 8.17
C ALA A 121 -9.02 -3.42 7.63
N MET A 122 -9.58 -2.21 7.54
CA MET A 122 -10.91 -2.01 6.99
C MET A 122 -11.00 -2.44 5.52
N LEU A 123 -10.07 -1.98 4.67
CA LEU A 123 -10.07 -2.29 3.24
C LEU A 123 -9.86 -3.79 3.01
N SER A 124 -8.93 -4.42 3.73
CA SER A 124 -8.69 -5.86 3.61
C SER A 124 -9.88 -6.68 4.07
N SER A 125 -10.55 -6.30 5.16
CA SER A 125 -11.80 -6.95 5.58
C SER A 125 -12.90 -6.83 4.53
N VAL A 126 -13.04 -5.66 3.89
CA VAL A 126 -13.99 -5.47 2.79
C VAL A 126 -13.66 -6.39 1.61
N ILE A 127 -12.37 -6.52 1.25
CA ILE A 127 -11.93 -7.41 0.18
C ILE A 127 -12.27 -8.88 0.50
N GLU A 128 -11.95 -9.35 1.71
CA GLU A 128 -12.27 -10.72 2.13
C GLU A 128 -13.77 -11.00 2.13
N VAL A 129 -14.58 -10.05 2.62
CA VAL A 129 -16.05 -10.16 2.60
C VAL A 129 -16.56 -10.21 1.17
N LEU A 130 -16.07 -9.34 0.29
CA LEU A 130 -16.45 -9.37 -1.13
C LEU A 130 -16.08 -10.70 -1.78
N GLN A 131 -14.88 -11.22 -1.53
CA GLN A 131 -14.45 -12.51 -2.08
C GLN A 131 -15.27 -13.68 -1.52
N THR A 132 -15.63 -13.65 -0.23
CA THR A 132 -16.41 -14.72 0.42
C THR A 132 -17.86 -14.77 -0.07
N PHE A 133 -18.51 -13.60 -0.28
CA PHE A 133 -19.94 -13.53 -0.61
C PHE A 133 -20.25 -13.33 -2.10
N THR A 134 -19.24 -13.09 -2.93
CA THR A 134 -19.43 -13.04 -4.38
C THR A 134 -18.96 -14.34 -5.04
N PRO A 135 -19.48 -14.70 -6.22
CA PRO A 135 -19.02 -15.87 -6.98
C PRO A 135 -17.55 -15.77 -7.44
N LEU A 136 -16.87 -14.68 -7.10
CA LEU A 136 -15.54 -14.32 -7.55
C LEU A 136 -14.44 -14.95 -6.68
N GLY A 137 -14.74 -15.49 -5.49
CA GLY A 137 -13.71 -15.92 -4.55
C GLY A 137 -13.88 -17.29 -3.92
N THR A 138 -12.78 -17.73 -3.30
CA THR A 138 -12.69 -18.79 -2.29
C THR A 138 -13.11 -18.28 -0.90
N ALA A 139 -13.17 -19.20 0.06
CA ALA A 139 -13.25 -18.89 1.49
C ALA A 139 -12.29 -17.76 1.90
N GLY A 140 -12.78 -16.74 2.62
CA GLY A 140 -11.93 -15.67 3.13
C GLY A 140 -11.05 -16.11 4.30
N ASP A 141 -9.90 -15.46 4.49
CA ASP A 141 -8.91 -15.84 5.52
C ASP A 141 -8.46 -14.64 6.36
N ILE A 142 -8.51 -14.78 7.69
CA ILE A 142 -8.00 -13.78 8.63
C ILE A 142 -6.49 -13.50 8.43
N THR A 143 -5.75 -14.47 7.92
CA THR A 143 -4.31 -14.36 7.61
C THR A 143 -4.05 -13.32 6.53
N ASP A 144 -4.95 -13.19 5.54
CA ASP A 144 -4.85 -12.22 4.45
C ASP A 144 -5.07 -10.80 4.99
N ILE A 145 -6.07 -10.63 5.86
CA ILE A 145 -6.32 -9.37 6.58
C ILE A 145 -5.10 -8.94 7.39
N LEU A 146 -4.54 -9.85 8.18
CA LEU A 146 -3.36 -9.57 8.99
C LEU A 146 -2.16 -9.20 8.12
N SER A 147 -1.88 -9.97 7.08
CA SER A 147 -0.73 -9.76 6.19
C SER A 147 -0.80 -8.41 5.47
N ASN A 148 -1.94 -8.10 4.85
CA ASN A 148 -2.20 -6.81 4.19
C ASN A 148 -2.05 -5.64 5.16
N THR A 149 -2.62 -5.78 6.37
CA THR A 149 -2.59 -4.75 7.41
C THR A 149 -1.18 -4.47 7.89
N ILE A 150 -0.40 -5.52 8.19
CA ILE A 150 0.98 -5.41 8.65
C ILE A 150 1.85 -4.80 7.54
N GLY A 151 1.71 -5.26 6.29
CA GLY A 151 2.46 -4.75 5.15
C GLY A 151 2.26 -3.24 4.94
N CYS A 152 1.00 -2.78 4.94
CA CYS A 152 0.68 -1.36 4.87
C CYS A 152 1.28 -0.57 6.02
N THR A 153 1.12 -1.07 7.24
CA THR A 153 1.50 -0.34 8.47
C THR A 153 3.02 -0.19 8.58
N ILE A 154 3.79 -1.25 8.27
CA ILE A 154 5.26 -1.19 8.26
C ILE A 154 5.74 -0.21 7.18
N ALA A 155 5.18 -0.29 5.97
CA ALA A 155 5.50 0.63 4.89
C ALA A 155 5.19 2.09 5.25
N ALA A 156 4.05 2.36 5.90
CA ALA A 156 3.68 3.68 6.38
C ALA A 156 4.61 4.19 7.49
N ALA A 157 5.02 3.32 8.42
CA ALA A 157 5.97 3.68 9.46
C ALA A 157 7.31 4.12 8.85
N ILE A 158 7.89 3.32 7.96
CA ILE A 158 9.16 3.60 7.29
C ILE A 158 9.07 4.90 6.48
N SER A 159 8.06 5.01 5.62
CA SER A 159 7.88 6.18 4.75
C SER A 159 7.58 7.46 5.53
N SER A 160 6.87 7.38 6.67
CA SER A 160 6.61 8.54 7.52
C SER A 160 7.89 9.12 8.11
N ILE A 161 8.86 8.26 8.48
CA ILE A 161 10.18 8.68 8.97
C ILE A 161 10.91 9.47 7.88
N VAL A 162 10.94 8.90 6.67
CA VAL A 162 11.59 9.52 5.49
C VAL A 162 10.93 10.87 5.16
N HIS A 163 9.61 10.92 5.04
CA HIS A 163 8.88 12.15 4.70
C HIS A 163 9.18 13.27 5.70
N HIS A 164 9.10 13.00 7.00
CA HIS A 164 9.37 14.00 8.03
C HIS A 164 10.82 14.47 8.02
N TRP A 165 11.78 13.57 7.75
CA TRP A 165 13.19 13.93 7.60
C TRP A 165 13.43 14.82 6.38
N LEU A 166 12.74 14.57 5.26
CA LEU A 166 12.83 15.42 4.06
C LEU A 166 12.25 16.82 4.32
N VAL A 167 11.09 16.88 4.98
CA VAL A 167 10.45 18.16 5.35
C VAL A 167 11.35 18.96 6.28
N SER A 168 11.94 18.34 7.31
CA SER A 168 12.83 19.06 8.24
C SER A 168 14.05 19.64 7.54
N GLN A 169 14.66 18.91 6.60
CA GLN A 169 15.77 19.42 5.81
C GLN A 169 15.39 20.60 4.91
N GLN A 170 14.22 20.55 4.29
CA GLN A 170 13.74 21.63 3.43
C GLN A 170 13.53 22.91 4.24
N LEU A 171 12.92 22.81 5.42
CA LEU A 171 12.72 23.96 6.32
C LEU A 171 14.06 24.58 6.75
N THR A 172 15.07 23.76 7.08
CA THR A 172 16.41 24.26 7.42
C THR A 172 17.08 24.97 6.23
N ARG A 173 16.91 24.47 5.00
CA ARG A 173 17.48 25.07 3.79
C ARG A 173 16.85 26.42 3.41
N SER A 174 15.56 26.61 3.67
CA SER A 174 14.87 27.86 3.34
C SER A 174 15.10 28.99 4.36
N ALA A 175 15.64 28.69 5.56
CA ALA A 175 15.84 29.68 6.63
C ALA A 175 16.93 30.75 6.36
N PRO A 176 18.08 30.45 5.70
CA PRO A 176 19.09 31.46 5.35
C PRO A 176 18.65 32.40 4.22
N GLU A 177 17.98 31.87 3.19
CA GLU A 177 17.49 32.66 2.03
C GLU A 177 16.49 33.73 2.46
N ALA A 178 15.62 33.42 3.43
CA ALA A 178 14.66 34.36 3.97
C ALA A 178 15.32 35.53 4.74
N ARG A 179 16.50 35.33 5.35
CA ARG A 179 17.24 36.41 6.03
C ARG A 179 17.95 37.35 5.06
N GLN A 180 18.43 36.83 3.94
CA GLN A 180 19.11 37.66 2.93
C GLN A 180 18.17 38.58 2.15
N LEU A 181 16.88 38.23 2.05
CA LEU A 181 15.86 39.08 1.45
C LEU A 181 15.33 40.18 2.39
N GLN A 182 15.68 40.12 3.68
CA GLN A 182 15.26 41.08 4.71
C GLN A 182 16.36 42.06 5.13
N SER A 183 17.58 41.91 4.60
CA SER A 183 18.75 42.78 4.81
C SER A 183 19.01 43.65 3.58
#